data_AF-A0A0D9NWJ7-F1
#
_entry.id   AF-A0A0D9NWJ7-F1
#
_cell.length_a   1.000
_cell.length_b   1.000
_cell.length_c   1.000
_cell.angle_alpha   90.00
_cell.angle_beta   90.00
_cell.angle_gamma   90.00
#
_symmetry.space_group_name_H-M   'P 1'
#
loop_
_entity.id
_entity.type
_entity.pdbx_description
1 polymer ?
#
loop_
_entity_poly.entity_id
_entity_poly.type
_entity_poly.pdbx_seq_one_letter_code
_entity_poly.pdbx_strand_id
1 'polypeptide(L)'
;MRVLFQGSWGFLTLLVAAVMRVSVAQAQSPGFAALMQLPQCATNCMNTPGFNLSACNVDDLPCLCHLLSSDAGKSVSTCVVTDCSVKDSLAARNLTQQACGPEPRNQSTTYTTVAVVFTVLSSLAVIQRFAVKLWFPHISIDLDDWLILATALCQLSSAVLGVAGGVANGVGRDIWTLSYRQITNFGVCLYIYAILYFANVATLKLAFLFFYLRIFPSMLIRRLLWVTIGFTIVYGITFILTSVFQCKPISYYWVHWDGEHQGTCANISEIAWANGAISIAIDIWMIAIPLSQLWRLKLDWKKKVG
;
A
#
# COMPACT_ATOMS: atom_id res chain seq x y z
N MET A 1 -16.86 62.91 -2.47
CA MET A 1 -16.66 61.48 -2.81
C MET A 1 -15.45 61.34 -3.75
N ARG A 2 -14.28 61.82 -3.29
CA ARG A 2 -12.97 61.85 -3.96
C ARG A 2 -11.91 61.51 -2.90
N VAL A 3 -11.84 60.29 -2.38
CA VAL A 3 -10.75 59.86 -1.47
C VAL A 3 -10.38 58.36 -1.56
N LEU A 4 -11.13 57.49 -2.25
CA LEU A 4 -10.94 56.04 -2.13
C LEU A 4 -10.17 55.33 -3.28
N PHE A 5 -9.39 56.06 -4.09
CA PHE A 5 -8.67 55.45 -5.23
C PHE A 5 -7.20 55.88 -5.38
N GLN A 6 -6.49 56.09 -4.25
CA GLN A 6 -5.06 56.45 -4.24
C GLN A 6 -4.17 55.54 -3.38
N GLY A 7 -4.70 54.44 -2.82
CA GLY A 7 -3.99 53.58 -1.88
C GLY A 7 -3.35 52.30 -2.44
N SER A 8 -3.46 52.01 -3.75
CA SER A 8 -3.11 50.68 -4.29
C SER A 8 -1.88 50.63 -5.19
N TRP A 9 -1.12 51.72 -5.30
CA TRP A 9 0.09 51.82 -6.14
C TRP A 9 1.39 52.07 -5.34
N GLY A 10 1.31 52.33 -4.03
CA GLY A 10 2.48 52.54 -3.16
C GLY A 10 3.11 51.26 -2.58
N PHE A 11 2.41 50.12 -2.63
CA PHE A 11 2.92 48.85 -2.10
C PHE A 11 3.69 48.02 -3.15
N LEU A 12 3.51 48.30 -4.44
CA LEU A 12 4.18 47.59 -5.53
C LEU A 12 5.58 48.12 -5.85
N THR A 13 5.91 49.35 -5.42
CA THR A 13 7.22 49.96 -5.64
C THR A 13 8.24 49.66 -4.54
N LEU A 14 7.81 49.22 -3.36
CA LEU A 14 8.70 48.77 -2.26
C LEU A 14 9.16 47.32 -2.40
N LEU A 15 8.42 46.47 -3.14
CA LEU A 15 8.80 45.08 -3.39
C LEU A 15 9.86 44.90 -4.49
N VAL A 16 10.01 45.88 -5.40
CA VAL A 16 10.98 45.79 -6.51
C VAL A 16 12.39 46.27 -6.09
N ALA A 17 12.51 47.09 -5.03
CA ALA A 17 13.80 47.53 -4.52
C ALA A 17 14.51 46.48 -3.62
N ALA A 18 13.80 45.45 -3.16
CA ALA A 18 14.41 44.33 -2.40
C ALA A 18 15.10 43.28 -3.30
N VAL A 19 15.01 43.42 -4.63
CA VAL A 19 15.56 42.46 -5.59
C VAL A 19 17.02 42.79 -6.00
N MET A 20 17.57 43.93 -5.59
CA MET A 20 18.97 44.27 -5.87
C MET A 20 19.83 44.31 -4.61
N ARG A 21 20.36 43.12 -4.24
CA ARG A 21 21.77 42.83 -3.86
C ARG A 21 21.83 41.45 -3.20
N VAL A 22 21.61 40.40 -3.98
CA VAL A 22 22.19 39.10 -3.63
C VAL A 22 23.57 39.09 -4.25
N SER A 23 24.56 39.35 -3.41
CA SER A 23 25.94 39.01 -3.70
C SER A 23 25.98 37.54 -4.07
N VAL A 24 26.53 37.22 -5.25
CA VAL A 24 26.84 35.84 -5.64
C VAL A 24 27.92 35.34 -4.69
N ALA A 25 27.51 34.80 -3.54
CA ALA A 25 28.28 33.76 -2.89
C ALA A 25 28.17 32.54 -3.80
N GLN A 26 29.29 31.87 -4.09
CA GLN A 26 29.29 30.59 -4.78
C GLN A 26 28.49 29.60 -3.93
N ALA A 27 27.17 29.53 -4.15
CA ALA A 27 26.34 28.51 -3.58
C ALA A 27 26.69 27.22 -4.34
N GLN A 28 27.46 26.34 -3.71
CA GLN A 28 27.49 24.94 -4.12
C GLN A 28 26.04 24.50 -4.30
N SER A 29 25.74 23.88 -5.45
CA SER A 29 24.41 23.38 -5.72
C SER A 29 23.97 22.47 -4.57
N PRO A 30 22.69 22.53 -4.13
CA PRO A 30 22.22 21.75 -2.99
C PRO A 30 22.51 20.24 -3.13
N GLY A 31 22.59 19.73 -4.36
CA GLY A 31 22.96 18.36 -4.65
C GLY A 31 24.42 18.01 -4.33
N PHE A 32 25.37 18.93 -4.49
CA PHE A 32 26.77 18.66 -4.16
C PHE A 32 26.98 18.53 -2.65
N ALA A 33 26.30 19.36 -1.86
CA ALA A 33 26.33 19.29 -0.40
C ALA A 33 25.79 17.95 0.13
N ALA A 34 24.76 17.38 -0.52
CA ALA A 34 24.23 16.06 -0.18
C ALA A 34 25.26 14.95 -0.41
N LEU A 35 26.04 15.02 -1.50
CA LEU A 35 27.06 14.03 -1.81
C LEU A 35 28.24 14.06 -0.81
N MET A 36 28.53 15.21 -0.20
CA MET A 36 29.57 15.31 0.83
C MET A 36 29.17 14.65 2.16
N GLN A 37 27.89 14.31 2.35
CA GLN A 37 27.37 13.67 3.57
C GLN A 37 27.25 12.15 3.44
N LEU A 38 27.80 11.54 2.37
CA LEU A 38 27.71 10.09 2.22
C LEU A 38 28.39 9.35 3.39
N PRO A 39 27.80 8.24 3.85
CA PRO A 39 28.41 7.41 4.88
C PRO A 39 29.72 6.80 4.38
N GLN A 40 30.67 6.61 5.31
CA GLN A 40 32.02 6.12 5.01
C GLN A 40 32.02 4.76 4.28
N CYS A 41 31.05 3.89 4.58
CA CYS A 41 30.93 2.63 3.87
C CYS A 41 30.62 2.84 2.38
N ALA A 42 29.73 3.76 2.04
CA ALA A 42 29.37 4.02 0.65
C ALA A 42 30.51 4.70 -0.13
N THR A 43 31.32 5.53 0.53
CA THR A 43 32.52 6.11 -0.11
C THR A 43 33.58 5.04 -0.37
N ASN A 44 33.71 4.02 0.48
CA ASN A 44 34.63 2.90 0.23
C ASN A 44 34.21 2.09 -1.00
N CYS A 45 32.91 1.93 -1.23
CA CYS A 45 32.37 1.26 -2.43
C CYS A 45 32.65 2.00 -3.73
N MET A 46 33.05 3.28 -3.71
CA MET A 46 33.47 3.98 -4.93
C MET A 46 34.80 3.44 -5.48
N ASN A 47 35.57 2.67 -4.70
CA ASN A 47 36.79 2.03 -5.17
C ASN A 47 36.55 0.70 -5.90
N THR A 48 35.28 0.33 -6.15
CA THR A 48 34.96 -0.90 -6.88
C THR A 48 35.54 -0.88 -8.30
N PRO A 49 36.09 -2.01 -8.77
CA PRO A 49 36.68 -2.09 -10.11
C PRO A 49 35.63 -1.71 -11.18
N GLY A 50 36.02 -0.81 -12.07
CA GLY A 50 35.14 -0.28 -13.12
C GLY A 50 34.50 1.07 -12.79
N PHE A 51 34.54 1.53 -11.54
CA PHE A 51 34.16 2.89 -11.18
C PHE A 51 35.41 3.79 -11.11
N ASN A 52 35.58 4.65 -12.11
CA ASN A 52 36.68 5.61 -12.11
C ASN A 52 36.16 7.01 -11.81
N LEU A 53 36.26 7.42 -10.54
CA LEU A 53 35.84 8.75 -10.10
C LEU A 53 36.64 9.86 -10.84
N SER A 54 37.88 9.59 -11.27
CA SER A 54 38.71 10.55 -12.00
C SER A 54 38.22 10.81 -13.43
N ALA A 55 37.21 10.07 -13.91
CA ALA A 55 36.57 10.34 -15.19
C ALA A 55 35.74 11.63 -15.18
N CYS A 56 35.37 12.13 -13.99
CA CYS A 56 34.66 13.39 -13.81
C CYS A 56 35.45 14.32 -12.89
N ASN A 57 35.30 15.62 -13.10
CA ASN A 57 35.81 16.59 -12.14
C ASN A 57 34.90 16.61 -10.92
N VAL A 58 35.47 16.71 -9.71
CA VAL A 58 34.68 16.63 -8.46
C VAL A 58 33.65 17.75 -8.36
N ASP A 59 33.88 18.90 -8.99
CA ASP A 59 32.95 20.03 -8.99
C ASP A 59 31.84 19.93 -10.06
N ASP A 60 31.94 18.96 -10.98
CA ASP A 60 30.98 18.76 -12.08
C ASP A 60 29.88 17.77 -11.68
N LEU A 61 28.87 18.29 -10.97
CA LEU A 61 27.73 17.51 -10.50
C LEU A 61 26.99 16.77 -11.65
N PRO A 62 26.69 17.38 -12.81
CA PRO A 62 26.12 16.67 -13.96
C PRO A 62 26.93 15.46 -14.42
N CYS A 63 28.26 15.58 -14.55
CA CYS A 63 29.12 14.46 -14.93
C CYS A 63 29.04 13.33 -13.90
N LEU A 64 29.13 13.68 -12.61
CA LEU A 64 29.07 12.72 -11.52
C LEU A 64 27.74 11.94 -11.52
N CYS A 65 26.63 12.63 -11.76
CA CYS A 65 25.30 12.02 -11.85
C CYS A 65 25.16 11.08 -13.06
N HIS A 66 25.77 11.41 -14.20
CA HIS A 66 25.82 10.52 -15.36
C HIS A 66 26.67 9.26 -15.07
N LEU A 67 27.80 9.42 -14.37
CA LEU A 67 28.63 8.29 -13.97
C LEU A 67 27.90 7.35 -12.99
N LEU A 68 27.17 7.90 -12.02
CA LEU A 68 26.39 7.14 -11.05
C LEU A 68 25.18 6.41 -11.65
N SER A 69 24.65 6.89 -12.79
CA SER A 69 23.55 6.22 -13.51
C SER A 69 24.02 5.20 -14.55
N SER A 70 25.31 5.19 -14.87
CA SER A 70 25.94 4.22 -15.78
C SER A 70 26.09 2.83 -15.16
N ASP A 71 26.54 1.85 -15.95
CA ASP A 71 26.81 0.49 -15.46
C ASP A 71 27.90 0.45 -14.37
N ALA A 72 28.83 1.42 -14.37
CA ALA A 72 29.80 1.58 -13.29
C ALA A 72 29.11 1.93 -11.96
N GLY A 73 28.10 2.80 -11.99
CA GLY A 73 27.29 3.14 -10.83
C GLY A 73 26.45 1.99 -10.28
N LYS A 74 26.03 1.05 -11.15
CA LYS A 74 25.35 -0.18 -10.70
C LYS A 74 26.28 -1.06 -9.86
N SER A 75 27.57 -1.14 -10.20
CA SER A 75 28.57 -1.90 -9.44
C SER A 75 28.76 -1.30 -8.05
N VAL A 76 28.87 0.03 -7.95
CA VAL A 76 28.90 0.74 -6.66
C VAL A 76 27.62 0.48 -5.87
N SER A 77 26.45 0.57 -6.51
CA SER A 77 25.17 0.31 -5.81
C SER A 77 25.06 -1.13 -5.29
N THR A 78 25.66 -2.09 -6.01
CA THR A 78 25.69 -3.50 -5.59
C THR A 78 26.59 -3.64 -4.36
N CYS A 79 27.78 -3.03 -4.36
CA CYS A 79 28.66 -2.98 -3.18
C CYS A 79 27.95 -2.34 -1.98
N VAL A 80 27.28 -1.19 -2.17
CA VAL A 80 26.58 -0.50 -1.08
C VAL A 80 25.46 -1.35 -0.47
N VAL A 81 24.74 -2.14 -1.27
CA VAL A 81 23.66 -3.00 -0.77
C VAL A 81 24.19 -4.28 -0.12
N THR A 82 25.36 -4.76 -0.51
CA THR A 82 25.92 -6.04 -0.05
C THR A 82 26.87 -5.88 1.14
N ASP A 83 27.70 -4.84 1.14
CA ASP A 83 28.79 -4.66 2.11
C ASP A 83 28.48 -3.60 3.18
N CYS A 84 27.49 -2.74 2.98
CA CYS A 84 27.10 -1.71 3.97
C CYS A 84 25.86 -2.10 4.77
N SER A 85 25.70 -1.45 5.94
CA SER A 85 24.48 -1.59 6.73
C SER A 85 23.26 -1.10 5.94
N VAL A 86 22.07 -1.63 6.26
CA VAL A 86 20.83 -1.20 5.57
C VAL A 86 20.55 0.28 5.81
N LYS A 87 20.92 0.80 6.99
CA LYS A 87 20.80 2.23 7.32
C LYS A 87 21.71 3.08 6.43
N ASP A 88 22.97 2.68 6.24
CA ASP A 88 23.90 3.39 5.37
C ASP A 88 23.50 3.31 3.90
N SER A 89 22.99 2.16 3.44
CA SER A 89 22.54 2.01 2.06
C SER A 89 21.30 2.86 1.76
N LEU A 90 20.35 2.96 2.68
CA LEU A 90 19.21 3.88 2.58
C LEU A 90 19.64 5.34 2.62
N ALA A 91 20.57 5.71 3.50
CA ALA A 91 21.09 7.08 3.60
C ALA A 91 21.84 7.48 2.32
N ALA A 92 22.73 6.61 1.83
CA ALA A 92 23.44 6.82 0.57
C ALA A 92 22.44 6.95 -0.60
N ARG A 93 21.44 6.06 -0.68
CA ARG A 93 20.40 6.15 -1.71
C ARG A 93 19.63 7.47 -1.65
N ASN A 94 19.27 7.94 -0.45
CA ASN A 94 18.55 9.20 -0.29
C ASN A 94 19.39 10.40 -0.77
N LEU A 95 20.64 10.49 -0.31
CA LEU A 95 21.56 11.58 -0.67
C LEU A 95 21.87 11.58 -2.16
N THR A 96 22.17 10.41 -2.75
CA THR A 96 22.40 10.28 -4.18
C THR A 96 21.16 10.65 -4.99
N GLN A 97 19.96 10.28 -4.54
CA GLN A 97 18.72 10.63 -5.22
C GLN A 97 18.39 12.13 -5.11
N GLN A 98 18.69 12.77 -3.98
CA GLN A 98 18.54 14.23 -3.84
C GLN A 98 19.53 15.00 -4.71
N ALA A 99 20.73 14.44 -4.94
CA ALA A 99 21.76 15.06 -5.75
C ALA A 99 21.54 14.89 -7.26
N CYS A 100 21.14 13.68 -7.68
CA CYS A 100 21.19 13.25 -9.08
C CYS A 100 19.88 12.66 -9.60
N GLY A 101 18.93 12.36 -8.72
CA GLY A 101 17.69 11.69 -9.07
C GLY A 101 16.59 12.64 -9.52
N PRO A 102 15.57 12.12 -10.22
CA PRO A 102 14.30 12.83 -10.38
C PRO A 102 13.66 13.06 -9.00
N GLU A 103 12.75 14.04 -8.91
CA GLU A 103 11.98 14.28 -7.69
C GLU A 103 11.35 12.98 -7.16
N PRO A 104 11.37 12.75 -5.83
CA PRO A 104 10.85 11.52 -5.23
C PRO A 104 9.40 11.24 -5.63
N ARG A 105 9.12 9.98 -6.01
CA ARG A 105 7.78 9.59 -6.44
C ARG A 105 6.85 9.58 -5.24
N ASN A 106 5.72 10.27 -5.34
CA ASN A 106 4.71 10.31 -4.29
C ASN A 106 3.31 9.96 -4.83
N GLN A 107 2.84 8.75 -4.53
CA GLN A 107 1.51 8.24 -4.93
C GLN A 107 0.51 8.17 -3.76
N SER A 108 0.84 8.80 -2.63
CA SER A 108 -0.02 8.82 -1.44
C SER A 108 -1.41 9.38 -1.72
N THR A 109 -1.51 10.44 -2.52
CA THR A 109 -2.79 11.05 -2.91
C THR A 109 -3.66 10.06 -3.68
N THR A 110 -3.09 9.40 -4.69
CA THR A 110 -3.81 8.40 -5.50
C THR A 110 -4.32 7.25 -4.63
N TYR A 111 -3.47 6.72 -3.75
CA TYR A 111 -3.85 5.67 -2.81
C TYR A 111 -5.00 6.12 -1.90
N THR A 112 -4.88 7.31 -1.30
CA THR A 112 -5.89 7.86 -0.39
C THR A 112 -7.22 8.09 -1.09
N THR A 113 -7.20 8.67 -2.29
CA THR A 113 -8.41 8.91 -3.09
C THR A 113 -9.14 7.59 -3.37
N VAL A 114 -8.43 6.57 -3.85
CA VAL A 114 -9.02 5.25 -4.13
C VAL A 114 -9.58 4.64 -2.85
N ALA A 115 -8.81 4.60 -1.77
CA ALA A 115 -9.24 4.01 -0.51
C ALA A 115 -10.51 4.68 0.05
N VAL A 116 -10.57 6.02 0.06
CA VAL A 116 -11.72 6.78 0.55
C VAL A 116 -12.95 6.55 -0.33
N VAL A 117 -12.82 6.66 -1.66
CA VAL A 117 -13.95 6.52 -2.58
C VAL A 117 -14.59 5.14 -2.44
N PHE A 118 -13.81 4.07 -2.51
CA PHE A 118 -14.36 2.70 -2.40
C PHE A 118 -14.93 2.40 -1.01
N THR A 119 -14.34 2.94 0.05
CA THR A 119 -14.87 2.77 1.42
C THR A 119 -16.20 3.49 1.58
N VAL A 120 -16.34 4.72 1.05
CA VAL A 120 -17.62 5.45 1.07
C VAL A 120 -18.68 4.70 0.27
N LEU A 121 -18.38 4.28 -0.96
CA LEU A 121 -19.33 3.55 -1.80
C LEU A 121 -19.79 2.24 -1.14
N SER A 122 -18.85 1.47 -0.59
CA SER A 122 -19.17 0.23 0.14
C SER A 122 -20.03 0.50 1.38
N SER A 123 -19.70 1.54 2.15
CA SER A 123 -20.47 1.92 3.34
C SER A 123 -21.89 2.35 2.99
N LEU A 124 -22.07 3.13 1.92
CA LEU A 124 -23.39 3.52 1.42
C LEU A 124 -24.22 2.31 1.02
N ALA A 125 -23.63 1.32 0.34
CA ALA A 125 -24.33 0.10 -0.04
C ALA A 125 -24.79 -0.72 1.19
N VAL A 126 -23.96 -0.79 2.23
CA VAL A 126 -24.31 -1.47 3.49
C VAL A 126 -25.40 -0.71 4.24
N ILE A 127 -25.28 0.62 4.33
CA ILE A 127 -26.32 1.47 4.93
C ILE A 127 -27.65 1.30 4.19
N GLN A 128 -27.64 1.35 2.86
CA GLN A 128 -28.84 1.12 2.04
C GLN A 128 -29.45 -0.26 2.35
N ARG A 129 -28.63 -1.30 2.44
CA ARG A 129 -29.10 -2.67 2.74
C ARG A 129 -29.83 -2.74 4.09
N PHE A 130 -29.28 -2.14 5.14
CA PHE A 130 -29.92 -2.11 6.45
C PHE A 130 -31.14 -1.17 6.50
N ALA A 131 -31.08 -0.02 5.82
CA ALA A 131 -32.18 0.93 5.74
C ALA A 131 -33.43 0.29 5.12
N VAL A 132 -33.27 -0.50 4.04
CA VAL A 132 -34.38 -1.25 3.43
C VAL A 132 -35.01 -2.21 4.43
N LYS A 133 -34.21 -2.98 5.17
CA LYS A 133 -34.72 -3.95 6.16
C LYS A 133 -35.42 -3.27 7.35
N LEU A 134 -34.91 -2.11 7.78
CA LEU A 134 -35.54 -1.32 8.84
C LEU A 134 -36.85 -0.68 8.39
N TRP A 135 -36.93 -0.26 7.12
CA TRP A 135 -38.14 0.37 6.56
C TRP A 135 -39.22 -0.66 6.23
N PHE A 136 -38.84 -1.88 5.88
CA PHE A 136 -39.73 -2.99 5.55
C PHE A 136 -39.70 -4.08 6.64
N PRO A 137 -40.56 -3.99 7.67
CA PRO A 137 -40.51 -4.88 8.84
C PRO A 137 -40.81 -6.35 8.54
N HIS A 138 -41.27 -6.68 7.33
CA HIS A 138 -41.48 -8.05 6.88
C HIS A 138 -40.18 -8.75 6.44
N ILE A 139 -39.06 -8.02 6.33
CA ILE A 139 -37.76 -8.57 5.94
C ILE A 139 -36.91 -8.77 7.20
N SER A 140 -36.70 -10.03 7.58
CA SER A 140 -35.82 -10.40 8.71
C SER A 140 -34.36 -10.02 8.45
N ILE A 141 -33.65 -9.66 9.52
CA ILE A 141 -32.19 -9.58 9.56
C ILE A 141 -31.66 -10.99 9.86
N ASP A 142 -30.81 -11.49 8.97
CA ASP A 142 -30.29 -12.85 9.03
C ASP A 142 -28.75 -12.84 9.20
N LEU A 143 -28.14 -14.02 9.31
CA LEU A 143 -26.69 -14.16 9.51
C LEU A 143 -25.84 -13.49 8.42
N ASP A 144 -26.33 -13.47 7.17
CA ASP A 144 -25.63 -12.81 6.07
C ASP A 144 -25.52 -11.30 6.28
N ASP A 145 -26.51 -10.66 6.89
CA ASP A 145 -26.47 -9.23 7.21
C ASP A 145 -25.41 -8.92 8.28
N TRP A 146 -25.34 -9.75 9.33
CA TRP A 146 -24.32 -9.60 10.37
C TRP A 146 -22.90 -9.80 9.83
N LEU A 147 -22.71 -10.74 8.92
CA LEU A 147 -21.42 -10.96 8.25
C LEU A 147 -21.05 -9.80 7.31
N ILE A 148 -22.02 -9.20 6.62
CA ILE A 148 -21.80 -7.98 5.83
C ILE A 148 -21.40 -6.82 6.72
N LEU A 149 -22.07 -6.64 7.87
CA LEU A 149 -21.69 -5.61 8.84
C LEU A 149 -20.29 -5.83 9.38
N ALA A 150 -19.94 -7.07 9.77
CA ALA A 150 -18.59 -7.41 10.21
C ALA A 150 -17.54 -7.09 9.12
N THR A 151 -17.84 -7.44 7.87
CA THR A 151 -17.00 -7.13 6.71
C THR A 151 -16.81 -5.62 6.54
N ALA A 152 -17.89 -4.85 6.66
CA ALA A 152 -17.85 -3.38 6.55
C ALA A 152 -17.01 -2.74 7.67
N LEU A 153 -17.10 -3.25 8.90
CA LEU A 153 -16.29 -2.81 10.02
C LEU A 153 -14.80 -3.10 9.79
N CYS A 154 -14.46 -4.33 9.36
CA CYS A 154 -13.08 -4.69 9.00
C CYS A 154 -12.54 -3.81 7.85
N GLN A 155 -13.37 -3.52 6.85
CA GLN A 155 -13.02 -2.64 5.74
C GLN A 155 -12.74 -1.21 6.21
N LEU A 156 -13.59 -0.67 7.09
CA LEU A 156 -13.41 0.66 7.65
C LEU A 156 -12.12 0.74 8.48
N SER A 157 -11.86 -0.24 9.34
CA SER A 157 -10.60 -0.33 10.09
C SER A 157 -9.39 -0.39 9.17
N SER A 158 -9.47 -1.16 8.08
CA SER A 158 -8.40 -1.26 7.08
C SER A 158 -8.16 0.05 6.34
N ALA A 159 -9.22 0.79 6.00
CA ALA A 159 -9.12 2.09 5.35
C ALA A 159 -8.48 3.15 6.27
N VAL A 160 -8.90 3.20 7.54
CA VAL A 160 -8.30 4.08 8.55
C VAL A 160 -6.83 3.74 8.73
N LEU A 161 -6.49 2.46 8.88
CA LEU A 161 -5.11 2.03 9.03
C LEU A 161 -4.25 2.34 7.81
N GLY A 162 -4.79 2.14 6.59
CA GLY A 162 -4.09 2.45 5.34
C GLY A 162 -3.80 3.94 5.17
N VAL A 163 -4.76 4.80 5.49
CA VAL A 163 -4.61 6.26 5.35
C VAL A 163 -3.87 6.87 6.54
N ALA A 164 -4.43 6.74 7.74
CA ALA A 164 -3.86 7.37 8.94
C ALA A 164 -2.55 6.71 9.40
N GLY A 165 -2.43 5.39 9.21
CA GLY A 165 -1.20 4.65 9.53
C GLY A 165 -0.25 4.58 8.33
N GLY A 166 -0.70 3.99 7.23
CA GLY A 166 0.15 3.73 6.06
C GLY A 166 0.69 4.99 5.39
N VAL A 167 -0.18 5.90 4.95
CA VAL A 167 0.25 7.12 4.23
C VAL A 167 1.11 8.03 5.11
N ALA A 168 0.74 8.20 6.38
CA ALA A 168 1.53 8.94 7.35
C ALA A 168 2.96 8.38 7.51
N ASN A 169 3.09 7.05 7.46
CA ASN A 169 4.36 6.33 7.61
C ASN A 169 5.06 5.96 6.29
N GLY A 170 4.57 6.41 5.14
CA GLY A 170 5.33 6.31 3.88
C GLY A 170 4.67 5.56 2.72
N VAL A 171 3.42 5.11 2.83
CA VAL A 171 2.71 4.52 1.68
C VAL A 171 2.74 5.46 0.48
N GLY A 172 3.20 4.92 -0.65
CA GLY A 172 3.30 5.64 -1.91
C GLY A 172 4.55 6.53 -2.03
N ARG A 173 5.47 6.52 -1.06
CA ARG A 173 6.77 7.19 -1.10
C ARG A 173 7.90 6.16 -1.13
N ASP A 174 9.04 6.56 -1.68
CA ASP A 174 10.22 5.71 -1.70
C ASP A 174 10.82 5.54 -0.29
N ILE A 175 11.24 4.31 0.05
CA ILE A 175 11.67 3.95 1.42
C ILE A 175 12.84 4.79 1.94
N TRP A 176 13.77 5.19 1.07
CA TRP A 176 14.92 6.01 1.43
C TRP A 176 14.56 7.45 1.85
N THR A 177 13.33 7.90 1.58
CA THR A 177 12.85 9.22 2.03
C THR A 177 12.27 9.20 3.45
N LEU A 178 12.15 8.02 4.06
CA LEU A 178 11.47 7.81 5.33
C LEU A 178 12.45 7.75 6.49
N SER A 179 12.02 8.23 7.66
CA SER A 179 12.76 7.98 8.90
C SER A 179 12.67 6.51 9.31
N TYR A 180 13.68 6.01 10.01
CA TYR A 180 13.70 4.62 10.50
C TYR A 180 12.47 4.28 11.35
N ARG A 181 11.96 5.23 12.14
CA ARG A 181 10.72 5.06 12.92
C ARG A 181 9.49 4.90 12.03
N GLN A 182 9.41 5.66 10.93
CA GLN A 182 8.31 5.53 9.97
C GLN A 182 8.34 4.17 9.28
N ILE A 183 9.53 3.66 8.91
CA ILE A 183 9.66 2.32 8.30
C ILE A 183 9.13 1.24 9.26
N THR A 184 9.54 1.28 10.53
CA THR A 184 9.04 0.35 11.56
C THR A 184 7.52 0.47 11.77
N ASN A 185 7.00 1.70 11.91
CA ASN A 185 5.56 1.93 12.08
C ASN A 185 4.75 1.47 10.86
N PHE A 186 5.29 1.66 9.66
CA PHE A 186 4.70 1.15 8.43
C PHE A 186 4.63 -0.37 8.45
N GLY A 187 5.68 -1.06 8.90
CA GLY A 187 5.68 -2.51 9.13
C GLY A 187 4.57 -2.95 10.10
N VAL A 188 4.40 -2.26 11.22
CA VAL A 188 3.30 -2.54 12.17
C VAL A 188 1.92 -2.35 11.52
N CYS A 189 1.75 -1.28 10.73
CA CYS A 189 0.50 -1.05 10.02
C CYS A 189 0.23 -2.14 8.98
N LEU A 190 1.24 -2.56 8.21
CA LEU A 190 1.10 -3.65 7.25
C LEU A 190 0.74 -4.98 7.91
N TYR A 191 1.31 -5.28 9.07
CA TYR A 191 1.01 -6.49 9.84
C TYR A 191 -0.48 -6.58 10.18
N ILE A 192 -1.02 -5.52 10.78
CA ILE A 192 -2.42 -5.45 11.18
C ILE A 192 -3.32 -5.46 9.92
N TYR A 193 -2.91 -4.75 8.87
CA TYR A 193 -3.63 -4.70 7.61
C TYR A 193 -3.77 -6.08 6.96
N ALA A 194 -2.70 -6.89 6.96
CA ALA A 194 -2.73 -8.25 6.41
C ALA A 194 -3.74 -9.15 7.15
N ILE A 195 -3.81 -9.06 8.48
CA ILE A 195 -4.78 -9.82 9.29
C ILE A 195 -6.22 -9.39 8.96
N LEU A 196 -6.47 -8.08 8.92
CA LEU A 196 -7.79 -7.53 8.58
C LEU A 196 -8.20 -7.90 7.16
N TYR A 197 -7.25 -7.95 6.21
CA TYR A 197 -7.49 -8.38 4.84
C TYR A 197 -8.02 -9.82 4.78
N PHE A 198 -7.35 -10.78 5.43
CA PHE A 198 -7.81 -12.18 5.43
C PHE A 198 -9.17 -12.34 6.12
N ALA A 199 -9.39 -11.62 7.22
CA ALA A 199 -10.69 -11.60 7.90
C ALA A 199 -11.80 -11.09 6.97
N ASN A 200 -11.57 -9.96 6.29
CA ASN A 200 -12.51 -9.34 5.38
C ASN A 200 -12.86 -10.25 4.19
N VAL A 201 -11.86 -10.85 3.54
CA VAL A 201 -12.06 -11.81 2.43
C VAL A 201 -12.90 -13.01 2.89
N ALA A 202 -12.61 -13.57 4.07
CA ALA A 202 -13.34 -14.71 4.61
C ALA A 202 -14.79 -14.34 4.97
N THR A 203 -15.01 -13.25 5.70
CA THR A 203 -16.37 -12.83 6.12
C THR A 203 -17.23 -12.43 4.92
N LEU A 204 -16.65 -11.81 3.89
CA LEU A 204 -17.36 -11.47 2.66
C LEU A 204 -17.83 -12.73 1.93
N LYS A 205 -16.95 -13.73 1.73
CA LYS A 205 -17.31 -15.00 1.09
C LYS A 205 -18.39 -15.73 1.89
N LEU A 206 -18.30 -15.74 3.22
CA LEU A 206 -19.32 -16.33 4.08
C LEU A 206 -20.66 -15.62 3.94
N ALA A 207 -20.69 -14.28 3.93
CA ALA A 207 -21.92 -13.52 3.71
C ALA A 207 -22.61 -13.93 2.40
N PHE A 208 -21.85 -14.03 1.30
CA PHE A 208 -22.38 -14.49 0.01
C PHE A 208 -22.92 -15.93 0.06
N LEU A 209 -22.22 -16.85 0.74
CA LEU A 209 -22.66 -18.23 0.86
C LEU A 209 -23.94 -18.37 1.69
N PHE A 210 -24.08 -17.64 2.79
CA PHE A 210 -25.32 -17.61 3.58
C PHE A 210 -26.47 -16.96 2.80
N PHE A 211 -26.18 -15.93 2.01
CA PHE A 211 -27.16 -15.35 1.10
C PHE A 211 -27.65 -16.37 0.05
N TYR A 212 -26.76 -17.19 -0.52
CA TYR A 212 -27.15 -18.27 -1.43
C TYR A 212 -27.98 -19.37 -0.75
N LEU A 213 -27.71 -19.70 0.51
CA LEU A 213 -28.53 -20.66 1.26
C LEU A 213 -29.98 -20.19 1.45
N ARG A 214 -30.21 -18.88 1.44
CA ARG A 214 -31.56 -18.28 1.53
C ARG A 214 -32.29 -18.30 0.19
N ILE A 215 -31.58 -18.02 -0.92
CA ILE A 215 -32.19 -17.94 -2.25
C ILE A 215 -32.54 -19.32 -2.81
N PHE A 216 -31.63 -20.29 -2.66
CA PHE A 216 -31.77 -21.57 -3.35
C PHE A 216 -32.38 -22.64 -2.43
N PRO A 217 -33.62 -23.09 -2.69
CA PRO A 217 -34.30 -24.09 -1.84
C PRO A 217 -33.83 -25.54 -2.11
N SER A 218 -33.11 -25.79 -3.19
CA SER A 218 -32.70 -27.14 -3.62
C SER A 218 -31.82 -27.85 -2.58
N MET A 219 -32.23 -29.03 -2.12
CA MET A 219 -31.53 -29.78 -1.06
C MET A 219 -30.08 -30.11 -1.42
N LEU A 220 -29.82 -30.50 -2.67
CA LEU A 220 -28.47 -30.82 -3.13
C LEU A 220 -27.56 -29.59 -3.10
N ILE A 221 -28.08 -28.45 -3.57
CA ILE A 221 -27.35 -27.17 -3.56
C ILE A 221 -27.09 -26.70 -2.14
N ARG A 222 -28.07 -26.79 -1.25
CA ARG A 222 -27.89 -26.44 0.16
C ARG A 222 -26.81 -27.29 0.82
N ARG A 223 -26.73 -28.59 0.51
CA ARG A 223 -25.64 -29.45 0.99
C ARG A 223 -24.28 -28.98 0.48
N LEU A 224 -24.14 -28.67 -0.81
CA LEU A 224 -22.90 -28.14 -1.38
C LEU A 224 -22.50 -26.79 -0.76
N LEU A 225 -23.47 -25.90 -0.53
CA LEU A 225 -23.23 -24.60 0.12
C LEU A 225 -22.73 -24.78 1.55
N TRP A 226 -23.32 -25.67 2.35
CA TRP A 226 -22.84 -25.96 3.71
C TRP A 226 -21.40 -26.51 3.73
N VAL A 227 -21.05 -27.40 2.81
CA VAL A 227 -19.68 -27.89 2.65
C VAL A 227 -18.74 -26.73 2.28
N THR A 228 -19.17 -25.87 1.37
CA THR A 228 -18.38 -24.70 0.94
C THR A 228 -18.19 -23.68 2.05
N ILE A 229 -19.20 -23.49 2.92
CA ILE A 229 -19.11 -22.66 4.13
C ILE A 229 -18.05 -23.23 5.07
N GLY A 230 -18.11 -24.53 5.37
CA GLY A 230 -17.13 -25.19 6.23
C GLY A 230 -15.70 -25.03 5.69
N PHE A 231 -15.51 -25.25 4.39
CA PHE A 231 -14.23 -25.04 3.72
C PHE A 231 -13.75 -23.58 3.82
N THR A 232 -14.64 -22.61 3.58
CA THR A 232 -14.33 -21.18 3.65
C THR A 232 -13.93 -20.73 5.06
N ILE A 233 -14.57 -21.29 6.11
CA ILE A 233 -14.19 -21.02 7.50
C ILE A 233 -12.78 -21.52 7.77
N VAL A 234 -12.47 -22.78 7.40
CA VAL A 234 -11.14 -23.36 7.59
C VAL A 234 -10.08 -22.57 6.83
N TYR A 235 -10.38 -22.21 5.57
CA TYR A 235 -9.54 -21.34 4.75
C TYR A 235 -9.25 -20.00 5.46
N GLY A 236 -10.29 -19.28 5.90
CA GLY A 236 -10.15 -17.99 6.57
C GLY A 236 -9.32 -18.08 7.85
N ILE A 237 -9.63 -19.04 8.73
CA ILE A 237 -8.90 -19.25 9.99
C ILE A 237 -7.43 -19.57 9.70
N THR A 238 -7.15 -20.44 8.72
CA THR A 238 -5.79 -20.85 8.38
C THR A 238 -4.94 -19.65 7.94
N PHE A 239 -5.45 -18.81 7.04
CA PHE A 239 -4.71 -17.64 6.58
C PHE A 239 -4.59 -16.54 7.63
N ILE A 240 -5.60 -16.34 8.48
CA ILE A 240 -5.51 -15.42 9.62
C ILE A 240 -4.41 -15.89 10.59
N LEU A 241 -4.41 -17.16 11.00
CA LEU A 241 -3.39 -17.70 11.91
C LEU A 241 -2.00 -17.67 11.27
N THR A 242 -1.90 -17.97 9.98
CA THR A 242 -0.64 -17.86 9.24
C THR A 242 -0.14 -16.42 9.27
N SER A 243 -1.00 -15.44 9.00
CA SER A 243 -0.65 -14.01 9.02
C SER A 243 -0.20 -13.53 10.41
N VAL A 244 -0.86 -14.00 11.48
CA VAL A 244 -0.49 -13.67 12.86
C VAL A 244 0.86 -14.28 13.25
N PHE A 245 1.10 -15.53 12.87
CA PHE A 245 2.26 -16.32 13.31
C PHE A 245 3.33 -16.50 12.24
N GLN A 246 3.33 -15.69 11.18
CA GLN A 246 4.27 -15.84 10.07
C GLN A 246 5.72 -15.56 10.45
N CYS A 247 5.99 -14.82 11.52
CA CYS A 247 7.34 -14.49 11.97
C CYS A 247 7.60 -14.98 13.40
N LYS A 248 8.86 -15.36 13.66
CA LYS A 248 9.35 -15.77 14.97
C LYS A 248 10.62 -14.96 15.31
N PRO A 249 10.60 -14.10 16.35
CA PRO A 249 9.42 -13.63 17.10
C PRO A 249 8.47 -12.80 16.23
N ILE A 250 7.22 -12.59 16.66
CA ILE A 250 6.22 -11.80 15.89
C ILE A 250 6.74 -10.39 15.60
N SER A 251 7.45 -9.79 16.56
CA SER A 251 8.04 -8.46 16.39
C SER A 251 9.02 -8.37 15.23
N TYR A 252 9.63 -9.48 14.83
CA TYR A 252 10.53 -9.55 13.70
C TYR A 252 9.88 -9.02 12.41
N TYR A 253 8.56 -9.15 12.24
CA TYR A 253 7.85 -8.65 11.06
C TYR A 253 8.07 -7.16 10.77
N TRP A 254 8.19 -6.31 11.79
CA TRP A 254 8.34 -4.87 11.59
C TRP A 254 9.73 -4.33 11.93
N VAL A 255 10.62 -5.17 12.47
CA VAL A 255 12.02 -4.76 12.76
C VAL A 255 13.03 -5.39 11.81
N HIS A 256 12.67 -6.42 11.03
CA HIS A 256 13.64 -7.11 10.15
C HIS A 256 14.25 -6.22 9.06
N TRP A 257 13.66 -5.06 8.77
CA TRP A 257 14.08 -4.21 7.66
C TRP A 257 15.50 -3.65 7.84
N ASP A 258 15.98 -3.52 9.09
CA ASP A 258 17.30 -2.96 9.38
C ASP A 258 18.44 -3.98 9.32
N GLY A 259 18.12 -5.29 9.30
CA GLY A 259 19.11 -6.37 9.32
C GLY A 259 19.85 -6.54 10.66
N GLU A 260 19.47 -5.80 11.70
CA GLU A 260 20.13 -5.83 13.02
C GLU A 260 19.47 -6.85 13.97
N HIS A 261 18.25 -7.27 13.64
CA HIS A 261 17.46 -8.20 14.44
C HIS A 261 17.59 -9.64 13.93
N GLN A 262 17.52 -10.59 14.85
CA GLN A 262 17.54 -12.03 14.55
C GLN A 262 16.10 -12.58 14.60
N GLY A 263 15.76 -13.36 13.59
CA GLY A 263 14.45 -13.99 13.48
C GLY A 263 14.24 -14.63 12.11
N THR A 264 13.10 -15.29 11.95
CA THR A 264 12.72 -15.90 10.68
C THR A 264 11.25 -15.61 10.39
N CYS A 265 10.95 -15.28 9.14
CA CYS A 265 9.59 -15.13 8.65
C CYS A 265 9.31 -16.16 7.55
N ALA A 266 8.08 -16.61 7.45
CA ALA A 266 7.58 -17.33 6.30
C ALA A 266 7.61 -16.42 5.06
N ASN A 267 7.75 -17.03 3.88
CA ASN A 267 7.81 -16.28 2.63
C ASN A 267 6.44 -15.63 2.34
N ILE A 268 6.39 -14.30 2.47
CA ILE A 268 5.18 -13.50 2.27
C ILE A 268 4.63 -13.67 0.86
N SER A 269 5.52 -13.78 -0.14
CA SER A 269 5.11 -13.98 -1.54
C SER A 269 4.42 -15.33 -1.72
N GLU A 270 4.96 -16.40 -1.14
CA GLU A 270 4.35 -17.73 -1.22
C GLU A 270 2.99 -17.78 -0.53
N ILE A 271 2.86 -17.16 0.65
CA ILE A 271 1.58 -17.05 1.36
C ILE A 271 0.56 -16.30 0.51
N ALA A 272 0.97 -15.18 -0.11
CA ALA A 272 0.11 -14.39 -0.98
C ALA A 272 -0.35 -15.16 -2.23
N TRP A 273 0.56 -15.89 -2.88
CA TRP A 273 0.23 -16.74 -4.03
C TRP A 273 -0.71 -17.88 -3.67
N ALA A 274 -0.45 -18.58 -2.56
CA ALA A 274 -1.31 -19.65 -2.07
C ALA A 274 -2.72 -19.13 -1.74
N ASN A 275 -2.80 -18.00 -1.03
CA ASN A 275 -4.07 -17.34 -0.74
C ASN A 275 -4.82 -16.95 -2.01
N GLY A 276 -4.13 -16.30 -2.96
CA GLY A 276 -4.72 -15.86 -4.21
C GLY A 276 -5.30 -17.01 -5.02
N ALA A 277 -4.53 -18.08 -5.19
CA ALA A 277 -4.96 -19.26 -5.93
C ALA A 277 -6.19 -19.93 -5.30
N ILE A 278 -6.17 -20.17 -3.98
CA ILE A 278 -7.28 -20.81 -3.27
C ILE A 278 -8.51 -19.90 -3.27
N SER A 279 -8.33 -18.60 -3.03
CA SER A 279 -9.43 -17.62 -3.03
C SER A 279 -10.16 -17.58 -4.37
N ILE A 280 -9.41 -17.52 -5.48
CA ILE A 280 -9.96 -17.53 -6.84
C ILE A 280 -10.71 -18.85 -7.11
N ALA A 281 -10.15 -19.99 -6.70
CA ALA A 281 -10.82 -21.28 -6.86
C ALA A 281 -12.16 -21.32 -6.10
N ILE A 282 -12.21 -20.78 -4.88
CA ILE A 282 -13.46 -20.64 -4.11
C ILE A 282 -14.44 -19.72 -4.85
N ASP A 283 -13.99 -18.60 -5.42
CA ASP A 283 -14.87 -17.66 -6.13
C ASP A 283 -15.49 -18.29 -7.39
N ILE A 284 -14.68 -18.99 -8.19
CA ILE A 284 -15.16 -19.73 -9.37
C ILE A 284 -16.19 -20.77 -8.94
N TRP A 285 -15.89 -21.54 -7.88
CA TRP A 285 -16.79 -22.54 -7.34
C TRP A 285 -18.11 -21.92 -6.83
N MET A 286 -18.03 -20.81 -6.10
CA MET A 286 -19.19 -20.07 -5.59
C MET A 286 -20.09 -19.59 -6.72
N ILE A 287 -19.53 -19.11 -7.83
CA ILE A 287 -20.30 -18.70 -9.02
C ILE A 287 -20.89 -19.92 -9.74
N ALA A 288 -20.17 -21.04 -9.82
CA ALA A 288 -20.62 -22.24 -10.52
C ALA A 288 -21.87 -22.86 -9.89
N ILE A 289 -22.00 -22.85 -8.56
CA ILE A 289 -23.14 -23.42 -7.82
C ILE A 289 -24.50 -22.87 -8.31
N PRO A 290 -24.78 -21.55 -8.26
CA PRO A 290 -26.06 -20.99 -8.70
C PRO A 290 -26.25 -21.09 -10.22
N LEU A 291 -25.18 -20.96 -11.01
CA LEU A 291 -25.28 -21.09 -12.48
C LEU A 291 -25.74 -22.48 -12.90
N SER A 292 -25.34 -23.53 -12.17
CA SER A 292 -25.81 -24.91 -12.43
C SER A 292 -27.33 -25.07 -12.33
N GLN A 293 -27.99 -24.25 -11.49
CA GLN A 293 -29.45 -24.26 -11.35
C GLN A 293 -30.13 -23.48 -12.48
N LEU A 294 -29.55 -22.33 -12.87
CA LEU A 294 -30.07 -21.50 -13.96
C LEU A 294 -30.06 -22.24 -15.31
N TRP A 295 -29.13 -23.17 -15.51
CA TRP A 295 -29.10 -24.00 -16.72
C TRP A 295 -30.19 -25.07 -16.75
N ARG A 296 -30.66 -25.52 -15.59
CA ARG A 296 -31.75 -26.50 -15.50
C ARG A 296 -33.13 -25.85 -15.56
N LEU A 297 -33.22 -24.54 -15.37
CA LEU A 297 -34.47 -23.79 -15.44
C LEU A 297 -34.76 -23.40 -16.90
N LYS A 298 -35.73 -24.07 -17.53
CA LYS A 298 -36.27 -23.73 -18.86
C LYS A 298 -37.01 -22.38 -18.82
N LEU A 299 -36.29 -21.28 -18.73
CA LEU A 299 -36.84 -19.94 -18.96
C LEU A 299 -36.63 -19.56 -20.42
N ASP A 300 -37.69 -19.07 -21.06
CA ASP A 300 -37.63 -18.44 -22.39
C ASP A 300 -36.49 -17.43 -22.44
N TRP A 301 -35.71 -17.46 -23.53
CA TRP A 301 -34.46 -16.69 -23.66
C TRP A 301 -34.65 -15.19 -23.40
N LYS A 302 -35.84 -14.65 -23.68
CA LYS A 302 -36.25 -13.26 -23.41
C LYS A 302 -36.32 -12.90 -21.91
N LYS A 303 -36.53 -13.87 -21.02
CA LYS A 303 -36.52 -13.69 -19.56
C LYS A 303 -35.15 -14.01 -18.92
N LYS A 304 -34.19 -14.49 -19.71
CA LYS A 304 -32.86 -14.93 -19.23
C LYS A 304 -31.79 -13.82 -19.35
N VAL A 305 -32.10 -12.75 -20.07
CA VAL A 305 -31.18 -11.63 -20.37
C VAL A 305 -31.61 -10.31 -19.68
N GLY A 306 -32.78 -10.28 -19.04
CA GLY A 306 -33.33 -9.10 -18.35
C GLY A 306 -33.22 -9.21 -16.83
#